data_AF-A0A3M1KV93-F1
#
_entry.id   AF-A0A3M1KV93-F1
#
_cell.length_a   1.000
_cell.length_b   1.000
_cell.length_c   1.000
_cell.angle_alpha   90.00
_cell.angle_beta   90.00
_cell.angle_gamma   90.00
#
_symmetry.space_group_name_H-M   'P 1'
#
loop_
_entity.id
_entity.type
_entity.pdbx_description
1 polymer ?
#
loop_
_entity_poly.entity_id
_entity_poly.type
_entity_poly.pdbx_seq_one_letter_code
_entity_poly.pdbx_strand_id
1 'polypeptide(L)'
;IIAYVGMGFVLGTQLAKRIDDINALIATFGVPLMILGGSFLPSSLFPAELIKLAKFDPIYHMNEALLEVWARDNQIQDILPHLYFLLAFALAMNITAWLAYKTMLIKEKNL
;
A
#
# COMPACT_ATOMS: atom_id res chain seq x y z
N ILE A 1 -6.14 6.29 0.59
CA ILE A 1 -5.89 6.85 1.95
C ILE A 1 -5.87 5.73 3.00
N ILE A 2 -6.97 5.03 3.29
CA ILE A 2 -7.03 4.02 4.38
C ILE A 2 -5.99 2.89 4.23
N ALA A 3 -5.79 2.36 3.00
CA ALA A 3 -4.77 1.36 2.73
C ALA A 3 -3.33 1.85 2.99
N TYR A 4 -3.08 3.14 2.83
CA TYR A 4 -1.75 3.75 2.97
C TYR A 4 -1.41 4.15 4.41
N VAL A 5 -2.42 4.56 5.18
CA VAL A 5 -2.26 4.98 6.58
C VAL A 5 -1.69 3.84 7.43
N GLY A 6 -2.18 2.61 7.25
CA GLY A 6 -1.67 1.45 7.98
C GLY A 6 -0.21 1.11 7.61
N MET A 7 0.16 1.22 6.33
CA MET A 7 1.54 0.98 5.88
C MET A 7 2.52 2.00 6.47
N GLY A 8 2.19 3.29 6.44
CA GLY A 8 3.01 4.35 7.02
C GLY A 8 3.19 4.16 8.54
N PHE A 9 2.15 3.69 9.24
CA PHE A 9 2.22 3.40 10.67
C PHE A 9 3.11 2.19 10.97
N VAL A 10 3.03 1.12 10.18
CA VAL A 10 3.90 -0.07 10.36
C VAL A 10 5.37 0.30 10.11
N LEU A 11 5.66 1.03 9.02
CA LEU A 11 7.03 1.47 8.71
C LEU A 11 7.56 2.42 9.80
N GLY A 12 6.74 3.37 10.25
CA GLY A 12 7.11 4.31 11.31
C GLY A 12 7.37 3.63 12.67
N THR A 13 6.54 2.65 13.06
CA THR A 13 6.69 1.97 14.37
C THR A 13 7.79 0.91 14.39
N GLN A 14 8.12 0.28 13.26
CA GLN A 14 9.11 -0.79 13.20
C GLN A 14 10.51 -0.32 12.80
N LEU A 15 10.62 0.70 11.94
CA LEU A 15 11.89 1.09 11.33
C LEU A 15 12.38 2.49 11.74
N ALA A 16 11.49 3.39 12.15
CA ALA A 16 11.90 4.74 12.53
C ALA A 16 12.36 4.78 13.98
N LYS A 17 13.63 5.14 14.20
CA LYS A 17 14.18 5.43 15.53
C LYS A 17 13.91 6.88 15.96
N ARG A 18 13.64 7.77 15.00
CA ARG A 18 13.28 9.19 15.18
C ARG A 18 12.16 9.58 14.23
N ILE A 19 11.35 10.57 14.62
CA ILE A 19 10.21 11.05 13.82
C ILE A 19 10.69 11.59 12.46
N ASP A 20 11.87 12.22 12.41
CA ASP A 20 12.45 12.74 11.16
C ASP A 20 12.80 11.63 10.15
N ASP A 21 13.09 10.42 10.62
CA ASP A 21 13.38 9.27 9.76
C ASP A 21 12.09 8.73 9.09
N ILE A 22 10.90 9.06 9.61
CA ILE A 22 9.62 8.58 9.05
C ILE A 22 9.37 9.15 7.66
N ASN A 23 9.62 10.45 7.48
CA ASN A 23 9.43 11.11 6.18
C ASN A 23 10.40 10.54 5.13
N ALA A 24 11.65 10.27 5.53
CA ALA A 24 12.64 9.66 4.67
C ALA A 24 12.27 8.21 4.30
N LEU A 25 11.77 7.42 5.26
CA LEU A 25 11.30 6.05 5.02
C LEU A 25 10.08 6.02 4.09
N ILE A 26 9.08 6.88 4.33
CA ILE A 26 7.90 6.98 3.47
C ILE A 26 8.30 7.41 2.06
N ALA A 27 9.22 8.36 1.90
CA ALA A 27 9.71 8.75 0.58
C ALA A 27 10.48 7.61 -0.11
N THR A 28 11.33 6.90 0.64
CA THR A 28 12.19 5.81 0.12
C THR A 28 11.35 4.65 -0.40
N PHE A 29 10.28 4.26 0.28
CA PHE A 29 9.42 3.16 -0.16
C PHE A 29 8.24 3.63 -1.00
N GLY A 30 7.67 4.79 -0.69
CA GLY A 30 6.49 5.32 -1.33
C GLY A 30 6.71 5.67 -2.80
N VAL A 31 7.85 6.28 -3.15
CA VAL A 31 8.13 6.63 -4.55
C VAL A 31 8.29 5.39 -5.44
N PRO A 32 9.10 4.37 -5.08
CA PRO A 32 9.16 3.12 -5.83
C PRO A 32 7.81 2.41 -5.97
N LEU A 33 6.99 2.38 -4.91
CA LEU A 33 5.63 1.82 -5.00
C LEU A 33 4.75 2.64 -5.94
N MET A 34 4.79 3.97 -5.89
CA MET A 34 4.03 4.80 -6.85
C MET A 34 4.44 4.53 -8.31
N ILE A 35 5.73 4.31 -8.57
CA ILE A 35 6.22 3.93 -9.89
C ILE A 35 5.69 2.55 -10.27
N LEU A 36 5.87 1.54 -9.41
CA LEU A 36 5.44 0.15 -9.67
C LEU A 36 3.92 0.00 -9.80
N GLY A 37 3.16 0.81 -9.05
CA GLY A 37 1.71 0.90 -9.11
C GLY A 37 1.18 1.61 -10.35
N GLY A 38 2.06 2.13 -11.22
CA GLY A 38 1.69 2.71 -12.50
C GLY A 38 1.17 4.16 -12.42
N SER A 39 1.49 4.90 -11.36
CA SER A 39 1.04 6.30 -11.21
C SER A 39 1.77 7.28 -12.13
N PHE A 40 2.99 6.93 -12.58
CA PHE A 40 3.79 7.75 -13.49
C PHE A 40 3.79 7.23 -14.92
N LEU A 41 3.71 5.90 -15.09
CA LEU A 41 3.69 5.21 -16.37
C LEU A 41 2.63 4.10 -16.32
N PRO A 42 1.81 3.90 -17.37
CA PRO A 42 0.82 2.82 -17.39
C PRO A 42 1.46 1.46 -17.12
N SER A 43 0.83 0.66 -16.26
CA SER A 43 1.33 -0.66 -15.87
C SER A 43 1.45 -1.63 -17.07
N SER A 44 0.69 -1.38 -18.14
CA SER A 44 0.74 -2.13 -19.41
C SER A 44 2.09 -2.03 -20.14
N LEU A 45 2.92 -1.03 -19.82
CA LEU A 45 4.27 -0.87 -20.37
C LEU A 45 5.32 -1.66 -19.58
N PHE A 46 4.96 -2.25 -18.44
CA PHE A 46 5.92 -2.96 -17.60
C PHE A 46 6.14 -4.39 -18.09
N PRO A 47 7.38 -4.91 -17.97
CA PRO A 47 7.66 -6.32 -18.21
C PRO A 47 6.86 -7.21 -17.23
N ALA A 48 6.54 -8.43 -17.66
CA ALA A 48 5.67 -9.35 -16.93
C ALA A 48 6.10 -9.60 -15.48
N GLU A 49 7.41 -9.65 -15.21
CA GLU A 49 7.92 -9.85 -13.85
C GLU A 49 7.63 -8.65 -12.93
N LEU A 50 7.69 -7.42 -13.44
CA LEU A 50 7.30 -6.24 -12.67
C LEU A 50 5.80 -6.20 -12.43
N ILE A 51 4.97 -6.62 -13.39
CA ILE A 51 3.52 -6.72 -13.18
C ILE A 51 3.19 -7.73 -12.07
N LYS A 52 3.91 -8.85 -11.97
CA LYS A 52 3.71 -9.82 -10.86
C LYS A 52 3.98 -9.18 -9.50
N LEU A 53 5.01 -8.32 -9.40
CA LEU A 53 5.31 -7.58 -8.18
C LEU A 53 4.27 -6.48 -7.91
N ALA A 54 3.84 -5.77 -8.96
CA ALA A 54 2.85 -4.70 -8.86
C ALA A 54 1.50 -5.19 -8.30
N LYS A 55 1.13 -6.46 -8.54
CA LYS A 55 -0.08 -7.07 -7.95
C LYS A 55 -0.09 -7.17 -6.42
N PHE A 56 1.04 -6.91 -5.75
CA PHE A 56 1.09 -6.78 -4.28
C PHE A 56 0.99 -5.33 -3.81
N ASP A 57 0.99 -4.36 -4.74
CA ASP A 57 0.94 -2.94 -4.45
C ASP A 57 -0.51 -2.43 -4.47
N PRO A 58 -1.03 -1.84 -3.38
CA PRO A 58 -2.35 -1.23 -3.38
C PRO A 58 -2.50 -0.09 -4.41
N ILE A 59 -1.42 0.60 -4.79
CA ILE A 59 -1.46 1.65 -5.81
C ILE A 59 -1.79 1.05 -7.18
N TYR A 60 -1.21 -0.10 -7.51
CA TYR A 60 -1.54 -0.82 -8.76
C TYR A 60 -3.03 -1.11 -8.85
N HIS A 61 -3.61 -1.65 -7.78
CA HIS A 61 -5.03 -1.98 -7.78
C HIS A 61 -5.94 -0.75 -7.85
N MET A 62 -5.53 0.36 -7.24
CA MET A 62 -6.26 1.62 -7.34
C MET A 62 -6.25 2.16 -8.77
N ASN A 63 -5.09 2.18 -9.43
CA ASN A 63 -4.94 2.73 -10.76
C ASN A 63 -5.63 1.87 -11.83
N GLU A 64 -5.46 0.54 -11.79
CA GLU A 64 -6.14 -0.35 -12.74
C GLU A 64 -7.67 -0.29 -12.56
N ALA A 65 -8.19 -0.29 -11.33
CA ALA A 65 -9.63 -0.14 -11.11
C ALA A 65 -10.18 1.18 -11.69
N LEU A 66 -9.41 2.27 -11.58
CA LEU A 66 -9.79 3.55 -12.17
C LEU A 66 -9.76 3.49 -13.70
N LEU A 67 -8.73 2.89 -14.30
CA LEU A 67 -8.61 2.75 -15.75
C LEU A 67 -9.70 1.87 -16.35
N GLU A 68 -10.08 0.79 -15.67
CA GLU A 68 -11.19 -0.11 -16.05
C GLU A 68 -12.50 0.67 -16.21
N VAL A 69 -12.85 1.51 -15.24
CA VAL A 69 -14.09 2.31 -15.27
C VAL A 69 -13.98 3.51 -16.20
N TRP A 70 -12.85 4.23 -16.16
CA TRP A 70 -12.74 5.54 -16.81
C TRP A 70 -12.33 5.45 -18.28
N ALA A 71 -11.43 4.54 -18.63
CA ALA A 71 -10.83 4.45 -19.97
C ALA A 71 -11.33 3.26 -20.78
N ARG A 72 -11.79 2.18 -20.12
CA ARG A 72 -12.19 0.93 -20.79
C ARG A 72 -13.71 0.72 -20.83
N ASP A 73 -14.49 1.61 -20.19
CA ASP A 73 -15.96 1.55 -20.10
C ASP A 73 -16.46 0.18 -19.59
N ASN A 74 -15.63 -0.46 -18.74
CA ASN A 74 -15.91 -1.78 -18.20
C ASN A 74 -16.88 -1.69 -17.02
N GLN A 75 -17.51 -2.82 -16.70
CA GLN A 75 -18.57 -2.87 -15.70
C GLN A 75 -17.98 -2.92 -14.29
N ILE A 76 -18.81 -2.57 -13.29
CA ILE A 76 -18.44 -2.63 -11.86
C ILE A 76 -17.93 -4.03 -11.45
N GLN A 77 -18.40 -5.09 -12.12
CA GLN A 77 -17.93 -6.46 -11.87
C GLN A 77 -16.43 -6.65 -12.16
N ASP A 78 -15.88 -5.90 -13.13
CA ASP A 78 -14.49 -6.03 -13.57
C ASP A 78 -13.51 -5.38 -12.57
N ILE A 79 -13.99 -4.43 -11.76
CA ILE A 79 -13.19 -3.82 -10.68
C ILE A 79 -13.29 -4.55 -9.34
N LEU A 80 -14.22 -5.49 -9.17
CA LEU A 80 -14.41 -6.21 -7.90
C LEU A 80 -13.13 -6.86 -7.39
N PRO A 81 -12.29 -7.53 -8.21
CA PRO A 81 -11.04 -8.11 -7.72
C PRO A 81 -10.10 -7.07 -7.10
N HIS A 82 -10.00 -5.88 -7.71
CA HIS A 82 -9.20 -4.77 -7.19
C HIS A 82 -9.78 -4.23 -5.88
N LEU A 83 -11.09 -4.09 -5.79
CA LEU A 83 -11.76 -3.64 -4.56
C LEU A 83 -11.59 -4.64 -3.41
N TYR A 84 -11.75 -5.95 -3.67
CA TYR A 84 -11.51 -6.99 -2.67
C TYR A 84 -10.07 -6.98 -2.17
N PHE A 85 -9.10 -6.85 -3.09
CA PHE A 85 -7.70 -6.71 -2.71
C PHE A 85 -7.49 -5.50 -1.80
N LEU A 86 -7.98 -4.32 -2.20
CA LEU A 86 -7.81 -3.08 -1.43
C LEU A 86 -8.44 -3.16 -0.04
N LEU A 87 -9.62 -3.79 0.08
CA LEU A 87 -10.28 -4.02 1.38
C LEU A 87 -9.47 -4.99 2.25
N ALA A 88 -9.05 -6.13 1.71
CA ALA A 88 -8.24 -7.11 2.44
C ALA A 88 -6.90 -6.50 2.88
N PHE A 89 -6.25 -5.76 2.00
CA PHE A 89 -5.00 -5.05 2.27
C PHE A 89 -5.18 -4.01 3.38
N ALA A 90 -6.23 -3.19 3.30
CA ALA A 90 -6.53 -2.19 4.32
C ALA A 90 -6.76 -2.84 5.70
N LEU A 91 -7.54 -3.92 5.77
CA LEU A 91 -7.77 -4.66 7.02
C LEU A 91 -6.46 -5.23 7.57
N ALA A 92 -5.66 -5.89 6.73
CA ALA A 92 -4.38 -6.45 7.11
C ALA A 92 -3.45 -5.38 7.69
N MET A 93 -3.30 -4.23 7.01
CA MET A 93 -2.44 -3.14 7.45
C MET A 93 -2.92 -2.51 8.77
N ASN A 94 -4.23 -2.35 8.96
CA ASN A 94 -4.78 -1.83 10.22
C ASN A 94 -4.57 -2.82 11.38
N ILE A 95 -4.74 -4.13 11.15
CA ILE A 95 -4.46 -5.15 12.16
C ILE A 95 -2.98 -5.16 12.52
N THR A 96 -2.08 -5.13 11.53
CA THR A 96 -0.63 -5.11 11.80
C THR A 96 -0.20 -3.85 12.54
N ALA A 97 -0.77 -2.70 12.18
CA ALA A 97 -0.54 -1.43 12.87
C ALA A 97 -0.97 -1.52 14.35
N TRP A 98 -2.17 -2.05 14.61
CA TRP A 98 -2.64 -2.27 15.97
C TRP A 98 -1.72 -3.22 16.75
N LEU A 99 -1.35 -4.37 16.17
CA LEU A 99 -0.45 -5.32 16.84
C LEU A 99 0.90 -4.68 17.18
N ALA A 100 1.50 -3.93 16.24
CA ALA A 100 2.75 -3.22 16.47
C ALA A 100 2.63 -2.22 17.63
N TYR A 101 1.54 -1.44 17.66
CA TYR A 101 1.24 -0.52 18.75
C TYR A 101 1.09 -1.22 20.10
N LYS A 102 0.37 -2.35 20.13
CA LYS A 102 0.21 -3.14 21.36
C LYS A 102 1.55 -3.67 21.87
N THR A 103 2.41 -4.16 20.99
CA THR A 103 3.75 -4.64 21.35
C THR A 103 4.64 -3.53 21.89
N MET A 104 4.57 -2.33 21.31
CA MET A 104 5.28 -1.15 21.80
C MET A 104 4.88 -0.82 23.25
N LEU A 105 3.57 -0.72 23.53
CA LEU A 105 3.07 -0.42 24.87
C LEU A 105 3.47 -1.45 25.94
N ILE A 106 3.53 -2.74 25.58
CA ILE A 106 3.98 -3.79 26.50
C ILE A 106 5.46 -3.65 26.84
N LYS A 107 6.30 -3.30 25.85
CA LYS A 107 7.74 -3.07 26.08
C LYS A 107 7.97 -1.87 26.99
N GLU A 108 7.23 -0.78 26.80
CA GLU A 108 7.34 0.42 27.64
C GLU A 108 6.89 0.19 29.08
N LYS A 109 5.89 -0.67 29.32
CA LYS A 109 5.43 -1.01 30.69
C LYS A 109 6.42 -1.88 31.48
N ASN A 110 7.33 -2.56 30.80
CA ASN A 110 8.31 -3.48 31.40
C ASN A 110 9.71 -2.86 31.54
N LEU A 111 9.87 -1.58 31.19
CA LEU A 111 11.06 -0.76 31.40
C LEU A 111 10.84 0.18 32.59
#